data_AF-A0A1C5CSN2-F1
#
_entry.id   AF-A0A1C5CSN2-F1
#
_cell.length_a   1.000
_cell.length_b   1.000
_cell.length_c   1.000
_cell.angle_alpha   90.00
_cell.angle_beta   90.00
_cell.angle_gamma   90.00
#
_symmetry.space_group_name_H-M   'P 1'
#
loop_
_entity.id
_entity.type
_entity.pdbx_description
1 polymer ?
#
loop_
_entity_poly.entity_id
_entity_poly.type
_entity_poly.pdbx_seq_one_letter_code
_entity_poly.pdbx_strand_id
1 'polypeptide(L)'
;MGAVTVSDALWRFTDTDDSDSISLIVETPAGTHVRRISPAMPLPTDVEPGIGAEKAAHTAAATWGLPDFVFQAALTRKGSGQRELGDRLLLSGKRGAVVQIKSRTVKPKGDAEERTWIQKVTKKAMSQAKGTVRMLRLQPADMVNGRGTTLSVTGDAYEWMAVSLLDHDHIPDDTVPTFAPIGMPALTLTRRDWDFLFDQLRSTTAVLDYLFRAAGEPPIALGDEPVRYYELAAADAAAPPGHIDTELVGPGGRHFSTPLLPQVPAGAGETNTHLVIRAVLEDVATSLLRDSVSESDRLMVLADLDRLPVGMREEWGQLLLDMLDDVQQAPDGHVKWRSRRQLHEEADGDRQMLFVCATRFDKYMEAGFGNFVMLRHHQVGERTGRPDSLCSVGVMLTPNYSGKRPWDTTLVKILGPSHLTPEEVGEFGKLWPERGNA
;
A
#
# COMPACT_ATOMS: atom_id res chain seq x y z
N MET A 1 25.91 15.14 -39.95
CA MET A 1 25.80 14.76 -38.53
C MET A 1 25.06 15.88 -37.83
N GLY A 2 23.73 15.78 -37.76
CA GLY A 2 22.90 16.78 -37.10
C GLY A 2 23.12 16.69 -35.59
N ALA A 3 23.32 17.84 -34.95
CA ALA A 3 23.43 17.94 -33.51
C ALA A 3 22.15 17.37 -32.89
N VAL A 4 22.30 16.30 -32.10
CA VAL A 4 21.26 15.83 -31.18
C VAL A 4 21.21 16.86 -30.06
N THR A 5 20.25 17.77 -30.15
CA THR A 5 19.82 18.56 -28.99
C THR A 5 19.25 17.57 -27.98
N VAL A 6 20.03 17.28 -26.93
CA VAL A 6 19.53 16.62 -25.73
C VAL A 6 18.45 17.55 -25.16
N SER A 7 17.23 17.04 -25.02
CA SER A 7 16.13 17.78 -24.42
C SER A 7 16.44 18.00 -22.94
N ASP A 8 16.17 19.20 -22.42
CA ASP A 8 16.25 19.48 -20.98
C ASP A 8 15.16 18.74 -20.18
N ALA A 9 14.22 18.07 -20.84
CA ALA A 9 13.23 17.23 -20.19
C ALA A 9 13.78 15.81 -19.99
N LEU A 10 13.85 15.39 -18.72
CA LEU A 10 14.18 14.02 -18.27
C LEU A 10 13.19 12.95 -18.81
N TRP A 11 12.13 13.36 -19.50
CA TRP A 11 11.16 12.48 -20.13
C TRP A 11 10.49 13.08 -21.36
N ARG A 12 9.91 12.19 -22.17
CA ARG A 12 8.99 12.55 -23.25
C ARG A 12 7.98 11.44 -23.49
N PHE A 13 6.74 11.80 -23.82
CA PHE A 13 5.78 10.85 -24.35
C PHE A 13 6.04 10.60 -25.84
N THR A 14 5.84 9.36 -26.25
CA THR A 14 5.86 8.96 -27.65
C THR A 14 4.62 8.11 -27.89
N ASP A 15 3.89 8.43 -28.97
CA ASP A 15 2.78 7.61 -29.43
C ASP A 15 3.33 6.28 -29.93
N THR A 16 2.70 5.18 -29.51
CA THR A 16 2.93 3.87 -30.11
C THR A 16 1.98 3.66 -31.28
N ASP A 17 2.35 2.82 -32.25
CA ASP A 17 1.45 2.36 -33.33
C ASP A 17 0.16 1.66 -32.82
N ASP A 18 0.11 1.36 -31.51
CA ASP A 18 -1.06 0.90 -30.75
C ASP A 18 -1.78 2.12 -30.15
N SER A 19 -2.98 2.45 -30.64
CA SER A 19 -3.63 3.78 -30.51
C SER A 19 -3.96 4.25 -29.09
N ASP A 20 -3.87 3.36 -28.09
CA ASP A 20 -4.44 3.60 -26.76
C ASP A 20 -3.41 3.53 -25.62
N SER A 21 -2.14 3.19 -25.91
CA SER A 21 -1.07 3.17 -24.91
C SER A 21 -0.05 4.26 -25.14
N ILE A 22 0.48 4.84 -24.05
CA ILE A 22 1.47 5.90 -24.12
C ILE A 22 2.84 5.34 -23.72
N SER A 23 3.88 5.63 -24.49
CA SER A 23 5.26 5.33 -24.08
C SER A 23 5.91 6.55 -23.44
N LEU A 24 6.22 6.44 -22.16
CA LEU A 24 7.04 7.39 -21.42
C LEU A 24 8.51 6.98 -21.55
N ILE A 25 9.31 7.83 -22.18
CA ILE A 25 10.77 7.69 -22.17
C ILE A 25 11.26 8.38 -20.91
N VAL A 26 12.01 7.68 -20.07
CA VAL A 26 12.62 8.19 -18.83
C VAL A 26 14.13 8.14 -18.99
N GLU A 27 14.78 9.28 -18.98
CA GLU A 27 16.23 9.39 -19.02
C GLU A 27 16.79 9.44 -17.60
N THR A 28 17.64 8.47 -17.25
CA THR A 28 18.30 8.40 -15.95
C THR A 28 19.82 8.33 -16.11
N PRO A 29 20.61 8.65 -15.06
CA PRO A 29 22.06 8.40 -15.10
C PRO A 29 22.44 6.94 -15.37
N ALA A 30 21.53 5.99 -15.10
CA ALA A 30 21.71 4.56 -15.38
C ALA A 30 21.32 4.15 -16.82
N GLY A 31 20.78 5.09 -17.60
CA GLY A 31 20.36 4.89 -18.99
C GLY A 31 18.93 5.35 -19.28
N THR A 32 18.55 5.27 -20.55
CA THR A 32 17.19 5.56 -21.02
C THR A 32 16.30 4.33 -20.86
N HIS A 33 15.17 4.51 -20.18
CA HIS A 33 14.15 3.49 -20.01
C HIS A 33 12.89 3.88 -20.79
N VAL A 34 12.29 2.92 -21.50
CA VAL A 34 10.97 3.10 -22.10
C VAL A 34 9.95 2.41 -21.21
N ARG A 35 8.91 3.16 -20.82
CA ARG A 35 7.83 2.69 -19.96
C ARG A 35 6.51 2.80 -20.70
N ARG A 36 5.83 1.67 -20.84
CA ARG A 36 4.50 1.62 -21.43
C ARG A 36 3.48 1.90 -20.34
N ILE A 37 2.72 2.98 -20.51
CA ILE A 37 1.57 3.31 -19.67
C ILE A 37 0.34 2.77 -20.40
N SER A 38 -0.28 1.75 -19.80
CA SER A 38 -1.50 1.14 -20.33
C SER A 38 -2.67 2.13 -20.32
N PRO A 39 -3.64 1.98 -21.23
CA PRO A 39 -4.91 2.67 -21.08
C PRO A 39 -5.57 2.27 -19.76
N ALA A 40 -6.49 3.11 -19.30
CA ALA A 40 -7.29 2.81 -18.13
C ALA A 40 -8.14 1.55 -18.40
N MET A 41 -8.32 0.68 -17.40
CA MET A 41 -9.01 -0.61 -17.53
C MET A 41 -10.36 -0.47 -18.23
N PRO A 42 -10.81 -1.44 -19.05
CA PRO A 42 -12.09 -1.31 -19.73
C PRO A 42 -13.26 -1.21 -18.72
N LEU A 43 -14.25 -0.38 -19.04
CA LEU A 43 -15.47 -0.31 -18.25
C LEU A 43 -16.27 -1.62 -18.41
N PRO A 44 -16.92 -2.12 -17.35
CA PRO A 44 -17.83 -3.25 -17.48
C PRO A 44 -18.98 -2.90 -18.45
N THR A 45 -19.26 -3.81 -19.38
CA THR A 45 -20.18 -3.56 -20.51
C THR A 45 -21.67 -3.68 -20.12
N ASP A 46 -21.94 -4.22 -18.93
CA ASP A 46 -23.26 -4.54 -18.42
C ASP A 46 -23.84 -3.47 -17.47
N VAL A 47 -23.14 -2.34 -17.29
CA VAL A 47 -23.56 -1.26 -16.39
C VAL A 47 -23.49 0.12 -17.04
N GLU A 48 -24.23 1.08 -16.48
CA GLU A 48 -24.14 2.49 -16.90
C GLU A 48 -22.70 3.00 -16.74
N PRO A 49 -22.16 3.79 -17.70
CA PRO A 49 -20.75 4.20 -17.70
C PRO A 49 -20.25 4.84 -16.40
N GLY A 50 -21.06 5.67 -15.74
CA GLY A 50 -20.68 6.25 -14.44
C GLY A 50 -20.47 5.19 -13.35
N ILE A 51 -21.37 4.21 -13.26
CA ILE A 51 -21.25 3.06 -12.35
C ILE A 51 -20.08 2.16 -12.80
N GLY A 52 -19.89 2.01 -14.11
CA GLY A 52 -18.79 1.25 -14.70
C GLY A 52 -17.43 1.83 -14.32
N ALA A 53 -17.26 3.15 -14.39
CA ALA A 53 -16.04 3.83 -14.02
C ALA A 53 -15.74 3.71 -12.52
N GLU A 54 -16.78 3.78 -11.69
CA GLU A 54 -16.66 3.49 -10.26
C GLU A 54 -16.16 2.07 -10.00
N LYS A 55 -16.78 1.07 -10.63
CA LYS A 55 -16.37 -0.33 -10.51
C LYS A 55 -14.94 -0.54 -11.03
N ALA A 56 -14.57 0.04 -12.17
CA ALA A 56 -13.25 -0.12 -12.75
C ALA A 56 -12.15 0.45 -11.84
N ALA A 57 -12.28 1.70 -11.37
CA ALA A 57 -11.30 2.30 -10.47
C ALA A 57 -11.14 1.50 -9.15
N HIS A 58 -12.24 0.92 -8.68
CA HIS A 58 -12.26 0.04 -7.51
C HIS A 58 -11.56 -1.29 -7.77
N THR A 59 -11.80 -1.89 -8.93
CA THR A 59 -11.15 -3.12 -9.34
C THR A 59 -9.63 -2.90 -9.41
N ALA A 60 -9.14 -1.75 -9.88
CA ALA A 60 -7.70 -1.47 -9.90
C ALA A 60 -7.13 -1.45 -8.48
N ALA A 61 -7.78 -0.70 -7.58
CA ALA A 61 -7.37 -0.60 -6.19
C ALA A 61 -7.42 -1.94 -5.44
N ALA A 62 -8.45 -2.75 -5.67
CA ALA A 62 -8.63 -4.04 -5.03
C ALA A 62 -7.68 -5.12 -5.58
N THR A 63 -7.46 -5.12 -6.89
CA THR A 63 -6.59 -6.10 -7.57
C THR A 63 -5.16 -5.93 -7.10
N TRP A 64 -4.63 -4.70 -7.16
CA TRP A 64 -3.23 -4.45 -6.91
C TRP A 64 -2.90 -4.02 -5.48
N GLY A 65 -3.82 -3.33 -4.79
CA GLY A 65 -3.63 -2.85 -3.42
C GLY A 65 -4.06 -3.88 -2.36
N LEU A 66 -5.37 -4.10 -2.24
CA LEU A 66 -6.06 -5.18 -1.51
C LEU A 66 -7.54 -4.81 -1.43
N PRO A 67 -8.49 -5.75 -1.58
CA PRO A 67 -9.92 -5.44 -1.45
C PRO A 67 -10.29 -4.91 -0.06
N ASP A 68 -9.54 -5.32 0.98
CA ASP A 68 -9.76 -4.96 2.37
C ASP A 68 -9.67 -3.45 2.64
N PHE A 69 -8.90 -2.72 1.82
CA PHE A 69 -8.70 -1.28 1.95
C PHE A 69 -9.68 -0.44 1.13
N VAL A 70 -10.55 -1.06 0.32
CA VAL A 70 -11.49 -0.37 -0.56
C VAL A 70 -12.88 -0.45 0.04
N PHE A 71 -13.48 0.69 0.38
CA PHE A 71 -14.75 0.76 1.11
C PHE A 71 -15.84 1.50 0.33
N GLN A 72 -17.07 1.09 0.61
CA GLN A 72 -18.30 1.76 0.21
C GLN A 72 -19.26 1.85 1.39
N ALA A 73 -20.13 2.86 1.40
CA ALA A 73 -21.13 2.97 2.45
C ALA A 73 -22.03 1.74 2.52
N ALA A 74 -22.31 1.25 3.73
CA ALA A 74 -23.32 0.21 3.92
C ALA A 74 -24.68 0.76 3.47
N LEU A 75 -25.43 -0.01 2.68
CA LEU A 75 -26.76 0.35 2.19
C LEU A 75 -27.67 0.72 3.36
N THR A 76 -27.87 2.01 3.61
CA THR A 76 -28.75 2.46 4.69
C THR A 76 -30.14 2.74 4.11
N ARG A 77 -31.15 1.99 4.56
CA ARG A 77 -32.55 2.20 4.15
C ARG A 77 -33.08 3.46 4.84
N LYS A 78 -33.36 4.53 4.09
CA LYS A 78 -33.96 5.76 4.65
C LYS A 78 -35.34 5.99 4.00
N GLY A 79 -36.40 5.56 4.69
CA GLY A 79 -37.77 5.59 4.18
C GLY A 79 -38.05 4.49 3.15
N SER A 80 -38.86 4.79 2.12
CA SER A 80 -39.18 3.85 1.02
C SER A 80 -38.09 3.74 -0.05
N GLY A 81 -37.02 4.52 0.03
CA GLY A 81 -35.90 4.50 -0.92
C GLY A 81 -34.62 3.92 -0.32
N GLN A 82 -33.88 3.16 -1.13
CA GLN A 82 -32.45 2.91 -0.92
C GLN A 82 -31.68 4.11 -1.45
N ARG A 83 -30.81 4.71 -0.64
CA ARG A 83 -29.83 5.69 -1.11
C ARG A 83 -28.45 5.18 -0.76
N GLU A 84 -27.68 4.84 -1.79
CA GLU A 84 -26.24 4.66 -1.66
C GLU A 84 -25.62 6.04 -1.39
N LEU A 85 -24.81 6.16 -0.35
CA LEU A 85 -23.81 7.22 -0.28
C LEU A 85 -22.78 6.87 -1.37
N GLY A 86 -22.81 7.60 -2.49
CA GLY A 86 -21.91 7.42 -3.63
C GLY A 86 -20.47 7.86 -3.38
N ASP A 87 -20.01 7.80 -2.12
CA ASP A 87 -18.66 8.17 -1.74
C ASP A 87 -17.88 6.89 -1.46
N ARG A 88 -16.74 6.73 -2.14
CA ARG A 88 -15.86 5.58 -2.00
C ARG A 88 -14.66 5.96 -1.15
N LEU A 89 -14.20 5.06 -0.30
CA LEU A 89 -13.06 5.33 0.58
C LEU A 89 -11.93 4.34 0.29
N LEU A 90 -10.69 4.83 0.31
CA LEU A 90 -9.53 4.01 0.56
C LEU A 90 -9.06 4.24 1.98
N LEU A 91 -8.91 3.18 2.77
CA LEU A 91 -8.45 3.26 4.15
C LEU A 91 -7.28 2.29 4.34
N SER A 92 -6.10 2.80 4.73
CA SER A 92 -4.98 1.96 5.15
C SER A 92 -4.20 2.63 6.27
N GLY A 93 -4.03 1.92 7.38
CA GLY A 93 -3.37 2.43 8.58
C GLY A 93 -4.07 3.69 9.09
N LYS A 94 -3.31 4.77 9.27
CA LYS A 94 -3.83 6.08 9.69
C LYS A 94 -4.26 6.97 8.53
N ARG A 95 -4.20 6.53 7.27
CA ARG A 95 -4.51 7.35 6.09
C ARG A 95 -5.81 6.93 5.43
N GLY A 96 -6.57 7.93 5.02
CA GLY A 96 -7.83 7.77 4.31
C GLY A 96 -7.92 8.68 3.09
N ALA A 97 -8.50 8.19 2.00
CA ALA A 97 -8.86 9.00 0.85
C ALA A 97 -10.35 8.86 0.55
N VAL A 98 -11.04 10.00 0.37
CA VAL A 98 -12.38 10.00 -0.22
C VAL A 98 -12.24 10.15 -1.72
N VAL A 99 -12.64 9.11 -2.45
CA VAL A 99 -12.52 9.02 -3.90
C VAL A 99 -13.85 9.36 -4.54
N GLN A 100 -13.84 10.38 -5.40
CA GLN A 100 -15.00 10.89 -6.12
C GLN A 100 -14.78 10.74 -7.62
N ILE A 101 -15.53 9.83 -8.24
CA ILE A 101 -15.40 9.56 -9.66
C ILE A 101 -16.41 10.43 -10.43
N LYS A 102 -15.97 10.96 -11.56
CA LYS A 102 -16.77 11.81 -12.46
C LYS A 102 -16.52 11.36 -13.90
N SER A 103 -17.49 10.67 -14.47
CA SER A 103 -17.44 10.22 -15.86
C SER A 103 -18.09 11.22 -16.81
N ARG A 104 -17.45 11.42 -17.96
CA ARG A 104 -18.05 12.11 -19.10
C ARG A 104 -18.83 11.09 -19.93
N THR A 105 -20.16 11.17 -19.91
CA THR A 105 -21.03 10.20 -20.63
C THR A 105 -21.56 10.72 -21.97
N VAL A 106 -21.29 11.98 -22.30
CA VAL A 106 -21.70 12.61 -23.56
C VAL A 106 -20.49 12.81 -24.44
N LYS A 107 -20.72 12.82 -25.76
CA LYS A 107 -19.66 13.09 -26.73
C LYS A 107 -18.90 14.37 -26.36
N PRO A 108 -17.57 14.36 -26.33
CA PRO A 108 -16.78 15.54 -26.06
C PRO A 108 -17.15 16.69 -27.00
N LYS A 109 -17.14 17.88 -26.44
CA LYS A 109 -17.32 19.14 -27.17
C LYS A 109 -15.97 19.83 -27.39
N GLY A 110 -15.98 21.11 -27.75
CA GLY A 110 -14.75 21.89 -27.91
C GLY A 110 -14.01 22.05 -26.58
N ASP A 111 -12.68 22.20 -26.65
CA ASP A 111 -11.78 22.21 -25.49
C ASP A 111 -12.18 23.20 -24.40
N ALA A 112 -12.66 24.40 -24.76
CA ALA A 112 -13.11 25.39 -23.79
C ALA A 112 -14.32 24.90 -22.96
N GLU A 113 -15.25 24.19 -23.59
CA GLU A 113 -16.40 23.60 -22.92
C GLU A 113 -15.98 22.42 -22.05
N GLU A 114 -15.03 21.60 -22.50
CA GLU A 114 -14.51 20.47 -21.73
C GLU A 114 -13.71 20.93 -20.52
N ARG A 115 -12.83 21.93 -20.64
CA ARG A 115 -12.15 22.56 -19.50
C ARG A 115 -13.14 23.11 -18.47
N THR A 116 -14.21 23.77 -18.94
CA THR A 116 -15.27 24.28 -18.06
C THR A 116 -16.01 23.15 -17.35
N TRP A 117 -16.30 22.05 -18.05
CA TRP A 117 -16.93 20.89 -17.46
C TRP A 117 -16.02 20.21 -16.42
N ILE A 118 -14.75 19.98 -16.74
CA ILE A 118 -13.74 19.41 -15.84
C ILE A 118 -13.66 20.25 -14.56
N GLN A 119 -13.47 21.58 -14.71
CA GLN A 119 -13.42 22.51 -13.59
C GLN A 119 -14.67 22.44 -12.70
N LYS A 120 -15.86 22.32 -13.32
CA LYS A 120 -17.14 22.20 -12.61
C LYS A 120 -17.22 20.88 -11.84
N VAL A 121 -16.89 19.75 -12.46
CA VAL A 121 -17.02 18.44 -11.80
C VAL A 121 -15.97 18.22 -10.73
N THR A 122 -14.75 18.74 -10.90
CA THR A 122 -13.71 18.74 -9.87
C THR A 122 -14.15 19.53 -8.63
N LYS A 123 -14.65 20.76 -8.79
CA LYS A 123 -15.17 21.55 -7.65
C LYS A 123 -16.28 20.82 -6.88
N LYS A 124 -17.17 20.14 -7.63
CA LYS A 124 -18.24 19.33 -7.05
C LYS A 124 -17.67 18.15 -6.27
N ALA A 125 -16.73 17.39 -6.85
CA ALA A 125 -16.06 16.27 -6.21
C ALA A 125 -15.38 16.69 -4.89
N MET A 126 -14.62 17.78 -4.90
CA MET A 126 -13.95 18.28 -3.68
C MET A 126 -14.94 18.67 -2.57
N SER A 127 -16.07 19.27 -2.96
CA SER A 127 -17.13 19.63 -2.01
C SER A 127 -17.82 18.39 -1.42
N GLN A 128 -18.04 17.36 -2.24
CA GLN A 128 -18.60 16.08 -1.80
C GLN A 128 -17.65 15.39 -0.82
N ALA A 129 -16.38 15.24 -1.18
CA ALA A 129 -15.36 14.63 -0.32
C ALA A 129 -15.23 15.32 1.05
N LYS A 130 -15.22 16.67 1.06
CA LYS A 130 -15.28 17.45 2.31
C LYS A 130 -16.52 17.15 3.14
N GLY A 131 -17.67 17.03 2.49
CA GLY A 131 -18.93 16.64 3.11
C GLY A 131 -18.84 15.26 3.78
N THR A 132 -18.24 14.28 3.10
CA THR A 132 -18.06 12.91 3.58
C THR A 132 -17.24 12.87 4.86
N VAL A 133 -16.05 13.46 4.85
CA VAL A 133 -15.15 13.50 6.02
C VAL A 133 -15.83 14.21 7.19
N ARG A 134 -16.50 15.34 6.93
CA ARG A 134 -17.24 16.06 7.98
C ARG A 134 -18.31 15.18 8.62
N MET A 135 -19.05 14.40 7.82
CA MET A 135 -20.06 13.49 8.35
C MET A 135 -19.44 12.37 9.21
N LEU A 136 -18.35 11.77 8.75
CA LEU A 136 -17.64 10.71 9.48
C LEU A 136 -17.03 11.19 10.80
N ARG A 137 -16.61 12.46 10.88
CA ARG A 137 -16.15 13.09 12.13
C ARG A 137 -17.28 13.40 13.09
N LEU A 138 -18.49 13.68 12.58
CA LEU A 138 -19.66 13.90 13.44
C LEU A 138 -20.20 12.60 14.01
N GLN A 139 -20.19 11.53 13.21
CA GLN A 139 -20.69 10.23 13.64
C GLN A 139 -19.99 9.11 12.86
N PRO A 140 -19.50 8.06 13.55
CA PRO A 140 -19.03 6.86 12.89
C PRO A 140 -20.10 6.25 11.98
N ALA A 141 -19.68 5.65 10.87
CA ALA A 141 -20.58 5.02 9.92
C ALA A 141 -20.10 3.63 9.52
N ASP A 142 -21.05 2.70 9.36
CA ASP A 142 -20.76 1.36 8.87
C ASP A 142 -20.43 1.42 7.37
N MET A 143 -19.27 0.85 7.03
CA MET A 143 -18.74 0.78 5.68
C MET A 143 -18.43 -0.68 5.35
N VAL A 144 -18.70 -1.08 4.11
CA VAL A 144 -18.43 -2.43 3.62
C VAL A 144 -17.16 -2.38 2.77
N ASN A 145 -16.17 -3.20 3.10
CA ASN A 145 -14.94 -3.32 2.32
C ASN A 145 -15.15 -4.16 1.05
N GLY A 146 -14.12 -4.25 0.20
CA GLY A 146 -14.14 -5.01 -1.05
C GLY A 146 -14.32 -6.53 -0.88
N ARG A 147 -14.23 -7.05 0.34
CA ARG A 147 -14.55 -8.46 0.68
C ARG A 147 -15.94 -8.66 1.26
N GLY A 148 -16.73 -7.60 1.42
CA GLY A 148 -18.06 -7.67 2.02
C GLY A 148 -18.07 -7.61 3.54
N THR A 149 -16.94 -7.34 4.19
CA THR A 149 -16.86 -7.17 5.64
C THR A 149 -17.29 -5.77 6.03
N THR A 150 -18.19 -5.65 7.01
CA THR A 150 -18.62 -4.36 7.56
C THR A 150 -17.71 -3.91 8.70
N LEU A 151 -17.20 -2.68 8.62
CA LEU A 151 -16.44 -2.02 9.66
C LEU A 151 -17.04 -0.65 9.99
N SER A 152 -17.02 -0.27 11.28
CA SER A 152 -17.39 1.08 11.70
C SER A 152 -16.21 2.02 11.49
N VAL A 153 -16.41 3.04 10.65
CA VAL A 153 -15.38 4.02 10.28
C VAL A 153 -15.64 5.33 11.02
N THR A 154 -14.68 5.74 11.84
CA THR A 154 -14.69 7.01 12.58
C THR A 154 -13.79 8.02 11.87
N GLY A 155 -14.31 9.21 11.58
CA GLY A 155 -13.57 10.23 10.83
C GLY A 155 -12.30 10.74 11.50
N ASP A 156 -12.19 10.67 12.82
CA ASP A 156 -10.99 11.15 13.54
C ASP A 156 -9.86 10.10 13.61
N ALA A 157 -10.12 8.85 13.18
CA ALA A 157 -9.11 7.80 13.16
C ALA A 157 -8.13 7.93 11.98
N TYR A 158 -8.41 8.82 11.02
CA TYR A 158 -7.65 8.95 9.78
C TYR A 158 -7.23 10.38 9.48
N GLU A 159 -6.02 10.53 8.97
CA GLU A 159 -5.60 11.65 8.16
C GLU A 159 -6.27 11.51 6.79
N TRP A 160 -7.06 12.51 6.38
CA TRP A 160 -7.88 12.42 5.16
C TRP A 160 -7.31 13.23 4.01
N MET A 161 -7.52 12.74 2.80
CA MET A 161 -7.41 13.51 1.56
C MET A 161 -8.63 13.33 0.65
N ALA A 162 -8.82 14.27 -0.27
CA ALA A 162 -9.83 14.17 -1.33
C ALA A 162 -9.18 13.81 -2.68
N VAL A 163 -9.73 12.83 -3.38
CA VAL A 163 -9.30 12.46 -4.73
C VAL A 163 -10.47 12.59 -5.68
N SER A 164 -10.34 13.42 -6.71
CA SER A 164 -11.29 13.49 -7.82
C SER A 164 -10.72 12.69 -8.99
N LEU A 165 -11.37 11.59 -9.35
CA LEU A 165 -11.00 10.79 -10.50
C LEU A 165 -11.87 11.14 -11.70
N LEU A 166 -11.22 11.52 -12.79
CA LEU A 166 -11.86 11.86 -14.04
C LEU A 166 -11.79 10.68 -15.01
N ASP A 167 -12.96 10.22 -15.44
CA ASP A 167 -13.11 9.23 -16.49
C ASP A 167 -13.63 9.97 -17.74
N HIS A 168 -12.71 10.35 -18.61
CA HIS A 168 -12.98 11.22 -19.75
C HIS A 168 -12.01 10.94 -20.89
N ASP A 169 -12.55 10.64 -22.07
CA ASP A 169 -11.78 10.24 -23.25
C ASP A 169 -11.07 11.41 -23.95
N HIS A 170 -11.49 12.66 -23.69
CA HIS A 170 -10.90 13.85 -24.33
C HIS A 170 -10.62 14.95 -23.31
N ILE A 171 -9.41 14.91 -22.75
CA ILE A 171 -8.90 15.92 -21.83
C ILE A 171 -8.05 16.89 -22.66
N PRO A 172 -8.43 18.18 -22.77
CA PRO A 172 -7.59 19.15 -23.48
C PRO A 172 -6.22 19.29 -22.83
N ASP A 173 -5.18 19.46 -23.65
CA ASP A 173 -3.78 19.62 -23.19
C ASP A 173 -3.63 20.73 -22.16
N ASP A 174 -2.66 20.63 -21.26
CA ASP A 174 -2.40 21.62 -20.20
C ASP A 174 -3.59 21.89 -19.27
N THR A 175 -4.60 21.00 -19.22
CA THR A 175 -5.74 21.19 -18.30
C THR A 175 -5.30 20.92 -16.86
N VAL A 176 -5.16 22.00 -16.08
CA VAL A 176 -4.90 21.97 -14.64
C VAL A 176 -6.17 22.39 -13.88
N PRO A 177 -6.94 21.46 -13.29
CA PRO A 177 -8.12 21.81 -12.50
C PRO A 177 -7.75 22.59 -11.25
N THR A 178 -8.53 23.62 -10.93
CA THR A 178 -8.33 24.43 -9.72
C THR A 178 -9.51 24.31 -8.78
N PHE A 179 -9.27 24.42 -7.48
CA PHE A 179 -10.33 24.44 -6.47
C PHE A 179 -9.87 25.23 -5.26
N ALA A 180 -10.83 25.78 -4.52
CA ALA A 180 -10.52 26.45 -3.27
C ALA A 180 -10.02 25.41 -2.24
N PRO A 181 -9.10 25.79 -1.33
CA PRO A 181 -8.67 24.92 -0.25
C PRO A 181 -9.87 24.37 0.54
N ILE A 182 -9.96 23.04 0.64
CA ILE A 182 -11.09 22.39 1.32
C ILE A 182 -10.82 22.06 2.79
N GLY A 183 -9.60 22.32 3.28
CA GLY A 183 -9.17 22.02 4.65
C GLY A 183 -8.55 20.63 4.83
N MET A 184 -8.16 19.99 3.73
CA MET A 184 -7.39 18.74 3.67
C MET A 184 -6.65 18.65 2.32
N PRO A 185 -5.60 17.83 2.20
CA PRO A 185 -4.94 17.55 0.93
C PRO A 185 -5.94 17.09 -0.14
N ALA A 186 -5.72 17.48 -1.39
CA ALA A 186 -6.62 17.16 -2.47
C ALA A 186 -5.92 17.07 -3.82
N LEU A 187 -6.32 16.09 -4.63
CA LEU A 187 -5.77 15.85 -5.97
C LEU A 187 -6.88 15.54 -6.98
N THR A 188 -6.66 15.92 -8.24
CA THR A 188 -7.47 15.46 -9.36
C THR A 188 -6.59 14.65 -10.30
N LEU A 189 -7.04 13.45 -10.64
CA LEU A 189 -6.32 12.50 -11.49
C LEU A 189 -7.24 12.00 -12.60
N THR A 190 -6.68 11.51 -13.69
CA THR A 190 -7.43 10.70 -14.64
C THR A 190 -7.58 9.27 -14.12
N ARG A 191 -8.52 8.51 -14.68
CA ARG A 191 -8.65 7.07 -14.37
C ARG A 191 -7.41 6.28 -14.82
N ARG A 192 -6.73 6.71 -15.88
CA ARG A 192 -5.46 6.11 -16.33
C ARG A 192 -4.36 6.31 -15.31
N ASP A 193 -4.25 7.52 -14.76
CA ASP A 193 -3.26 7.85 -13.73
C ASP A 193 -3.47 6.98 -12.48
N TRP A 194 -4.73 6.81 -12.08
CA TRP A 194 -5.10 5.94 -10.96
C TRP A 194 -4.69 4.48 -11.18
N ASP A 195 -5.03 3.92 -12.35
CA ASP A 195 -4.70 2.54 -12.70
C ASP A 195 -3.18 2.35 -12.79
N PHE A 196 -2.46 3.34 -13.34
CA PHE A 196 -0.99 3.37 -13.38
C PHE A 196 -0.40 3.31 -11.97
N LEU A 197 -0.85 4.14 -11.02
CA LEU A 197 -0.29 4.15 -9.67
C LEU A 197 -0.45 2.80 -8.97
N PHE A 198 -1.62 2.16 -9.13
CA PHE A 198 -1.88 0.85 -8.55
C PHE A 198 -1.06 -0.26 -9.20
N ASP A 199 -0.91 -0.26 -10.53
CA ASP A 199 -0.05 -1.22 -11.23
C ASP A 199 1.44 -1.02 -10.88
N GLN A 200 1.87 0.24 -10.78
CA GLN A 200 3.25 0.62 -10.47
C GLN A 200 3.66 0.25 -9.04
N LEU A 201 2.79 0.49 -8.05
CA LEU A 201 3.12 0.34 -6.63
C LEU A 201 2.61 -0.96 -6.00
N ARG A 202 1.52 -1.54 -6.51
CA ARG A 202 0.88 -2.77 -5.99
C ARG A 202 0.69 -2.76 -4.47
N SER A 203 0.28 -1.61 -3.94
CA SER A 203 0.11 -1.34 -2.51
C SER A 203 -0.83 -0.17 -2.32
N THR A 204 -1.92 -0.35 -1.58
CA THR A 204 -2.82 0.76 -1.26
C THR A 204 -2.12 1.77 -0.36
N THR A 205 -1.28 1.31 0.56
CA THR A 205 -0.59 2.21 1.49
C THR A 205 0.45 3.06 0.75
N ALA A 206 1.25 2.48 -0.14
CA ALA A 206 2.20 3.25 -0.93
C ALA A 206 1.49 4.22 -1.89
N VAL A 207 0.33 3.84 -2.46
CA VAL A 207 -0.49 4.76 -3.27
C VAL A 207 -1.00 5.92 -2.42
N LEU A 208 -1.55 5.67 -1.23
CA LEU A 208 -1.96 6.74 -0.33
C LEU A 208 -0.77 7.65 0.04
N ASP A 209 0.38 7.07 0.37
CA ASP A 209 1.57 7.83 0.71
C ASP A 209 2.04 8.73 -0.44
N TYR A 210 2.02 8.21 -1.66
CA TYR A 210 2.28 8.98 -2.88
C TYR A 210 1.28 10.12 -3.04
N LEU A 211 -0.03 9.85 -2.92
CA LEU A 211 -1.07 10.85 -3.11
C LEU A 211 -1.00 11.99 -2.08
N PHE A 212 -0.68 11.68 -0.82
CA PHE A 212 -0.45 12.69 0.22
C PHE A 212 0.77 13.55 -0.09
N ARG A 213 1.87 12.95 -0.54
CA ARG A 213 3.07 13.68 -0.97
C ARG A 213 2.77 14.57 -2.17
N ALA A 214 2.15 14.01 -3.20
CA ALA A 214 1.84 14.68 -4.45
C ALA A 214 0.82 15.82 -4.30
N ALA A 215 -0.02 15.79 -3.26
CA ALA A 215 -0.90 16.89 -2.90
C ALA A 215 -0.17 18.12 -2.30
N GLY A 216 1.06 17.95 -1.84
CA GLY A 216 1.94 19.02 -1.39
C GLY A 216 2.78 19.65 -2.50
N GLU A 217 2.82 19.03 -3.68
CA GLU A 217 3.55 19.51 -4.85
C GLU A 217 2.72 20.50 -5.69
N PRO A 218 3.37 21.30 -6.57
CA PRO A 218 2.65 22.11 -7.54
C PRO A 218 1.65 21.30 -8.39
N PRO A 219 0.45 21.81 -8.67
CA PRO A 219 -0.49 21.14 -9.56
C PRO A 219 0.06 20.97 -10.97
N ILE A 220 -0.17 19.80 -11.57
CA ILE A 220 0.21 19.47 -12.94
C ILE A 220 -1.02 19.27 -13.83
N ALA A 221 -0.82 19.18 -15.14
CA ALA A 221 -1.90 18.89 -16.08
C ALA A 221 -2.43 17.47 -15.88
N LEU A 222 -3.73 17.27 -16.15
CA LEU A 222 -4.35 15.96 -16.09
C LEU A 222 -3.73 15.02 -17.13
N GLY A 223 -3.39 13.80 -16.71
CA GLY A 223 -2.75 12.79 -17.55
C GLY A 223 -1.23 12.73 -17.44
N ASP A 224 -0.61 13.71 -16.76
CA ASP A 224 0.84 13.79 -16.54
C ASP A 224 1.28 13.16 -15.20
N GLU A 225 0.40 12.46 -14.49
CA GLU A 225 0.76 11.83 -13.22
C GLU A 225 1.91 10.83 -13.33
N PRO A 226 2.02 10.02 -14.40
CA PRO A 226 3.20 9.17 -14.59
C PRO A 226 4.49 9.98 -14.66
N VAL A 227 4.48 11.15 -15.30
CA VAL A 227 5.64 12.05 -15.35
C VAL A 227 6.02 12.50 -13.95
N ARG A 228 5.06 13.05 -13.19
CA ARG A 228 5.29 13.49 -11.82
C ARG A 228 5.76 12.36 -10.91
N TYR A 229 5.22 11.16 -11.10
CA TYR A 229 5.69 9.97 -10.39
C TYR A 229 7.17 9.72 -10.65
N TYR A 230 7.60 9.72 -11.91
CA TYR A 230 8.99 9.43 -12.26
C TYR A 230 9.96 10.56 -11.87
N GLU A 231 9.52 11.81 -11.87
CA GLU A 231 10.25 12.93 -11.26
C GLU A 231 10.54 12.68 -9.79
N LEU A 232 9.49 12.37 -9.01
CA LEU A 232 9.62 12.12 -7.58
C LEU A 232 10.45 10.85 -7.31
N ALA A 233 10.29 9.80 -8.12
CA ALA A 233 11.08 8.58 -8.01
C ALA A 233 12.56 8.81 -8.34
N ALA A 234 12.88 9.67 -9.32
CA ALA A 234 14.25 10.08 -9.61
C ALA A 234 14.85 10.92 -8.47
N ALA A 235 14.07 11.84 -7.90
CA ALA A 235 14.49 12.60 -6.73
C ALA A 235 14.77 11.67 -5.52
N ASP A 236 13.91 10.67 -5.28
CA ASP A 236 14.11 9.69 -4.21
C ASP A 236 15.36 8.83 -4.42
N ALA A 237 15.63 8.43 -5.67
CA ALA A 237 16.83 7.67 -6.01
C ALA A 237 18.13 8.48 -5.87
N ALA A 238 18.07 9.79 -6.08
CA ALA A 238 19.20 10.70 -5.91
C ALA A 238 19.40 11.14 -4.45
N ALA A 239 18.38 11.02 -3.60
CA ALA A 239 18.44 11.43 -2.21
C ALA A 239 19.40 10.53 -1.41
N PRO A 240 20.22 11.11 -0.51
CA PRO A 240 21.01 10.30 0.40
C PRO A 240 20.09 9.50 1.33
N PRO A 241 20.47 8.26 1.69
CA PRO A 241 19.74 7.49 2.69
C PRO A 241 19.55 8.27 4.00
N GLY A 242 18.37 8.14 4.61
CA GLY A 242 18.14 8.61 5.97
C GLY A 242 19.13 7.99 6.95
N HIS A 243 19.46 8.72 8.01
CA HIS A 243 20.25 8.16 9.11
C HIS A 243 19.34 7.27 9.97
N ILE A 244 19.75 6.03 10.19
CA ILE A 244 19.11 5.10 11.13
C ILE A 244 20.18 4.60 12.07
N ASP A 245 19.91 4.65 13.36
CA ASP A 245 20.76 4.00 14.35
C ASP A 245 20.66 2.47 14.21
N THR A 246 21.69 1.87 13.61
CA THR A 246 21.75 0.42 13.41
C THR A 246 21.95 -0.37 14.69
N GLU A 247 22.36 0.26 15.80
CA GLU A 247 22.47 -0.42 17.08
C GLU A 247 21.10 -0.83 17.64
N LEU A 248 20.03 -0.15 17.21
CA LEU A 248 18.65 -0.46 17.61
C LEU A 248 18.23 -1.89 17.22
N VAL A 249 18.70 -2.41 16.07
CA VAL A 249 18.43 -3.80 15.65
C VAL A 249 19.37 -4.83 16.29
N GLY A 250 20.40 -4.40 17.00
CA GLY A 250 21.40 -5.25 17.67
C GLY A 250 22.54 -5.73 16.76
N PRO A 251 23.42 -6.60 17.30
CA PRO A 251 24.60 -7.09 16.59
C PRO A 251 24.27 -7.72 15.23
N GLY A 252 25.04 -7.36 14.19
CA GLY A 252 24.83 -7.85 12.83
C GLY A 252 23.74 -7.11 12.04
N GLY A 253 23.13 -6.07 12.62
CA GLY A 253 22.30 -5.11 11.90
C GLY A 253 23.03 -4.51 10.70
N ARG A 254 22.34 -4.44 9.56
CA ARG A 254 22.84 -3.76 8.36
C ARG A 254 21.84 -2.67 8.00
N HIS A 255 22.35 -1.47 7.78
CA HIS A 255 21.54 -0.42 7.17
C HIS A 255 21.22 -0.82 5.73
N PHE A 256 19.94 -0.73 5.38
CA PHE A 256 19.46 -0.93 4.03
C PHE A 256 18.56 0.26 3.69
N SER A 257 18.72 0.79 2.49
CA SER A 257 17.95 1.92 2.00
C SER A 257 17.44 1.63 0.59
N THR A 258 16.20 2.04 0.34
CA THR A 258 15.55 2.00 -0.96
C THR A 258 14.88 3.36 -1.19
N PRO A 259 14.76 3.82 -2.45
CA PRO A 259 13.89 4.95 -2.78
C PRO A 259 12.47 4.72 -2.26
N LEU A 260 11.79 5.79 -1.82
CA LEU A 260 10.39 5.71 -1.39
C LEU A 260 9.49 5.30 -2.57
N LEU A 261 9.69 5.94 -3.73
CA LEU A 261 9.05 5.56 -4.99
C LEU A 261 10.03 4.79 -5.88
N PRO A 262 9.73 3.52 -6.23
CA PRO A 262 10.58 2.76 -7.14
C PRO A 262 10.36 3.20 -8.60
N GLN A 263 11.45 3.33 -9.37
CA GLN A 263 11.36 3.57 -10.82
C GLN A 263 10.99 2.30 -11.62
N VAL A 264 11.31 1.13 -11.06
CA VAL A 264 10.91 -0.16 -11.62
C VAL A 264 9.54 -0.50 -11.06
N PRO A 265 8.54 -0.85 -11.90
CA PRO A 265 7.23 -1.28 -11.42
C PRO A 265 7.35 -2.47 -10.45
N ALA A 266 6.50 -2.50 -9.43
CA ALA A 266 6.47 -3.60 -8.49
C ALA A 266 6.18 -4.92 -9.23
N GLY A 267 7.03 -5.93 -9.04
CA GLY A 267 6.87 -7.23 -9.70
C GLY A 267 7.17 -7.23 -11.20
N ALA A 268 7.94 -6.25 -11.70
CA ALA A 268 8.46 -6.26 -13.07
C ALA A 268 9.58 -7.30 -13.30
N GLY A 269 10.12 -7.89 -12.24
CA GLY A 269 11.05 -9.01 -12.35
C GLY A 269 10.42 -10.23 -13.02
N GLU A 270 11.25 -11.09 -13.62
CA GLU A 270 10.80 -12.33 -14.29
C GLU A 270 10.27 -13.38 -13.30
N THR A 271 10.37 -13.11 -11.99
CA THR A 271 9.96 -14.03 -10.93
C THR A 271 8.67 -13.57 -10.26
N ASN A 272 7.78 -14.52 -9.96
CA ASN A 272 6.56 -14.29 -9.18
C ASN A 272 6.82 -14.10 -7.67
N THR A 273 8.06 -13.81 -7.27
CA THR A 273 8.50 -13.68 -5.87
C THR A 273 7.78 -12.54 -5.14
N HIS A 274 7.50 -11.43 -5.82
CA HIS A 274 6.72 -10.33 -5.27
C HIS A 274 5.31 -10.76 -4.81
N LEU A 275 4.75 -11.83 -5.37
CA LEU A 275 3.45 -12.37 -4.97
C LEU A 275 3.48 -13.08 -3.61
N VAL A 276 4.66 -13.40 -3.06
CA VAL A 276 4.77 -14.04 -1.73
C VAL A 276 4.21 -13.11 -0.65
N ILE A 277 4.57 -11.83 -0.68
CA ILE A 277 4.02 -10.84 0.26
C ILE A 277 2.51 -10.68 0.06
N ARG A 278 2.03 -10.69 -1.19
CA ARG A 278 0.59 -10.68 -1.48
C ARG A 278 -0.10 -11.92 -0.91
N ALA A 279 0.48 -13.10 -1.05
CA ALA A 279 -0.08 -14.34 -0.51
C ALA A 279 -0.16 -14.30 1.03
N VAL A 280 0.85 -13.76 1.71
CA VAL A 280 0.80 -13.53 3.17
C VAL A 280 -0.34 -12.58 3.54
N LEU A 281 -0.51 -11.48 2.80
CA LEU A 281 -1.62 -10.55 3.02
C LEU A 281 -2.99 -11.23 2.81
N GLU A 282 -3.14 -12.05 1.77
CA GLU A 282 -4.37 -12.82 1.51
C GLU A 282 -4.65 -13.86 2.61
N ASP A 283 -3.62 -14.55 3.12
CA ASP A 283 -3.75 -15.48 4.24
C ASP A 283 -4.26 -14.75 5.50
N VAL A 284 -3.72 -13.56 5.80
CA VAL A 284 -4.17 -12.75 6.93
C VAL A 284 -5.61 -12.26 6.73
N ALA A 285 -5.93 -11.76 5.54
CA ALA A 285 -7.25 -11.24 5.20
C ALA A 285 -8.35 -12.31 5.30
N THR A 286 -8.04 -13.57 4.98
CA THR A 286 -9.00 -14.68 4.93
C THR A 286 -8.95 -15.62 6.15
N SER A 287 -8.05 -15.33 7.11
CA SER A 287 -7.91 -16.10 8.35
C SER A 287 -9.18 -16.07 9.20
N LEU A 288 -9.36 -17.05 10.09
CA LEU A 288 -10.38 -16.94 11.14
C LEU A 288 -9.86 -16.05 12.26
N LEU A 289 -10.66 -15.06 12.68
CA LEU A 289 -10.33 -14.25 13.85
C LEU A 289 -10.53 -15.08 15.12
N ARG A 290 -9.64 -14.86 16.10
CA ARG A 290 -9.85 -15.31 17.48
C ARG A 290 -10.85 -14.36 18.13
N ASP A 291 -11.57 -14.83 19.15
CA ASP A 291 -12.63 -14.07 19.83
C ASP A 291 -12.19 -12.67 20.34
N SER A 292 -10.90 -12.49 20.61
CA SER A 292 -10.32 -11.23 21.10
C SER A 292 -9.84 -10.27 20.00
N VAL A 293 -9.92 -10.64 18.73
CA VAL A 293 -9.38 -9.86 17.59
C VAL A 293 -10.55 -9.34 16.76
N SER A 294 -10.59 -8.03 16.53
CA SER A 294 -11.61 -7.40 15.70
C SER A 294 -11.18 -7.30 14.23
N GLU A 295 -12.14 -7.06 13.33
CA GLU A 295 -11.84 -6.74 11.92
C GLU A 295 -11.02 -5.45 11.78
N SER A 296 -11.18 -4.50 12.72
CA SER A 296 -10.35 -3.30 12.78
C SER A 296 -8.88 -3.65 13.06
N ASP A 297 -8.64 -4.60 13.96
CA ASP A 297 -7.27 -5.05 14.27
C ASP A 297 -6.63 -5.73 13.05
N ARG A 298 -7.39 -6.56 12.33
CA ARG A 298 -6.95 -7.16 11.06
C ARG A 298 -6.58 -6.08 10.04
N LEU A 299 -7.43 -5.08 9.84
CA LEU A 299 -7.18 -4.00 8.89
C LEU A 299 -5.88 -3.25 9.23
N MET A 300 -5.64 -2.99 10.51
CA MET A 300 -4.40 -2.37 10.97
C MET A 300 -3.18 -3.25 10.73
N VAL A 301 -3.26 -4.56 10.95
CA VAL A 301 -2.15 -5.47 10.61
C VAL A 301 -1.89 -5.51 9.11
N LEU A 302 -2.94 -5.62 8.29
CA LEU A 302 -2.81 -5.61 6.84
C LEU A 302 -2.11 -4.34 6.39
N ALA A 303 -2.45 -3.18 6.96
CA ALA A 303 -1.77 -1.93 6.69
C ALA A 303 -0.30 -1.95 7.10
N ASP A 304 0.04 -2.47 8.29
CA ASP A 304 1.43 -2.61 8.74
C ASP A 304 2.26 -3.50 7.81
N LEU A 305 1.68 -4.60 7.32
CA LEU A 305 2.30 -5.50 6.33
C LEU A 305 2.45 -4.83 4.95
N ASP A 306 1.41 -4.13 4.49
CA ASP A 306 1.41 -3.42 3.21
C ASP A 306 2.34 -2.19 3.21
N ARG A 307 2.80 -1.72 4.38
CA ARG A 307 3.86 -0.70 4.49
C ARG A 307 5.27 -1.23 4.27
N LEU A 308 5.45 -2.52 3.97
CA LEU A 308 6.75 -3.03 3.52
C LEU A 308 7.18 -2.27 2.25
N PRO A 309 8.37 -1.63 2.23
CA PRO A 309 8.79 -0.79 1.11
C PRO A 309 8.70 -1.51 -0.22
N VAL A 310 8.03 -0.88 -1.20
CA VAL A 310 7.72 -1.51 -2.49
C VAL A 310 8.98 -2.04 -3.18
N GLY A 311 10.05 -1.24 -3.19
CA GLY A 311 11.35 -1.60 -3.78
C GLY A 311 12.03 -2.82 -3.15
N MET A 312 11.59 -3.28 -1.97
CA MET A 312 12.15 -4.45 -1.29
C MET A 312 11.30 -5.71 -1.43
N ARG A 313 10.03 -5.62 -1.88
CA ARG A 313 9.09 -6.74 -1.80
C ARG A 313 9.53 -7.97 -2.58
N GLU A 314 10.20 -7.78 -3.71
CA GLU A 314 10.78 -8.87 -4.51
C GLU A 314 11.92 -9.58 -3.77
N GLU A 315 12.88 -8.82 -3.22
CA GLU A 315 13.97 -9.38 -2.41
C GLU A 315 13.44 -10.13 -1.18
N TRP A 316 12.46 -9.56 -0.47
CA TRP A 316 11.81 -10.24 0.65
C TRP A 316 11.07 -11.50 0.22
N GLY A 317 10.35 -11.44 -0.91
CA GLY A 317 9.68 -12.60 -1.47
C GLY A 317 10.64 -13.74 -1.75
N GLN A 318 11.76 -13.46 -2.41
CA GLN A 318 12.81 -14.46 -2.67
C GLN A 318 13.42 -14.98 -1.37
N LEU A 319 13.76 -14.09 -0.43
CA LEU A 319 14.31 -14.47 0.87
C LEU A 319 13.39 -15.44 1.62
N LEU A 320 12.08 -15.20 1.62
CA LEU A 320 11.11 -16.07 2.28
C LEU A 320 11.02 -17.44 1.61
N LEU A 321 11.11 -17.51 0.28
CA LEU A 321 11.16 -18.78 -0.45
C LEU A 321 12.43 -19.56 -0.13
N ASP A 322 13.59 -18.89 -0.11
CA ASP A 322 14.87 -19.52 0.25
C ASP A 322 14.85 -20.02 1.70
N MET A 323 14.28 -19.23 2.61
CA MET A 323 14.09 -19.63 4.01
C MET A 323 13.14 -20.82 4.14
N LEU A 324 12.07 -20.89 3.35
CA LEU A 324 11.12 -22.00 3.33
C LEU A 324 11.75 -23.28 2.79
N ASP A 325 12.49 -23.21 1.68
CA ASP A 325 13.23 -24.36 1.14
C ASP A 325 14.24 -24.86 2.18
N ASP A 326 15.01 -23.96 2.77
CA ASP A 326 16.05 -24.33 3.73
C ASP A 326 15.49 -24.96 5.02
N VAL A 327 14.30 -24.55 5.50
CA VAL A 327 13.65 -25.24 6.64
C VAL A 327 13.06 -26.59 6.24
N GLN A 328 12.62 -26.79 5.00
CA GLN A 328 12.15 -28.11 4.53
C GLN A 328 13.27 -29.15 4.48
N GLN A 329 14.51 -28.73 4.27
CA GLN A 329 15.69 -29.61 4.26
C GLN A 329 16.15 -30.07 5.67
N ALA A 330 15.41 -29.76 6.73
CA ALA A 330 15.78 -30.22 8.08
C ALA A 330 15.61 -31.75 8.21
N PRO A 331 16.56 -32.47 8.84
CA PRO A 331 16.40 -33.90 9.06
C PRO A 331 15.18 -34.24 9.91
N ASP A 332 14.63 -35.45 9.72
CA ASP A 332 13.49 -35.93 10.49
C ASP A 332 13.74 -35.84 12.00
N GLY A 333 12.76 -35.32 12.73
CA GLY A 333 12.84 -35.11 14.18
C GLY A 333 13.60 -33.84 14.60
N HIS A 334 14.22 -33.11 13.67
CA HIS A 334 14.84 -31.82 13.94
C HIS A 334 13.88 -30.66 13.70
N VAL A 335 14.15 -29.55 14.39
CA VAL A 335 13.44 -28.29 14.24
C VAL A 335 14.42 -27.26 13.73
N LYS A 336 14.06 -26.57 12.66
CA LYS A 336 14.86 -25.50 12.08
C LYS A 336 14.02 -24.25 11.94
N TRP A 337 14.66 -23.14 12.29
CA TRP A 337 14.10 -21.80 12.20
C TRP A 337 15.01 -20.94 11.35
N ARG A 338 14.41 -20.17 10.46
CA ARG A 338 15.04 -19.03 9.83
C ARG A 338 14.25 -17.79 10.21
N SER A 339 14.94 -16.71 10.49
CA SER A 339 14.28 -15.44 10.80
C SER A 339 15.02 -14.26 10.17
N ARG A 340 14.24 -13.26 9.80
CA ARG A 340 14.69 -11.95 9.35
C ARG A 340 13.87 -10.90 10.07
N ARG A 341 14.54 -9.87 10.57
CA ARG A 341 13.94 -8.71 11.23
C ARG A 341 14.25 -7.46 10.43
N GLN A 342 13.29 -6.54 10.38
CA GLN A 342 13.47 -5.16 9.96
C GLN A 342 12.92 -4.25 11.05
N LEU A 343 13.65 -3.16 11.32
CA LEU A 343 13.16 -2.04 12.11
C LEU A 343 13.02 -0.86 11.16
N HIS A 344 11.90 -0.15 11.27
CA HIS A 344 11.64 1.07 10.55
C HIS A 344 11.34 2.15 11.59
N GLU A 345 12.15 3.19 11.59
CA GLU A 345 11.94 4.35 12.45
C GLU A 345 10.93 5.28 11.78
N GLU A 346 9.84 5.60 12.49
CA GLU A 346 8.84 6.58 12.05
C GLU A 346 8.72 7.70 13.08
N ALA A 347 8.27 8.87 12.63
CA ALA A 347 8.05 10.02 13.50
C ALA A 347 7.06 9.73 14.65
N ASP A 348 6.09 8.85 14.40
CA ASP A 348 4.99 8.50 15.31
C ASP A 348 5.27 7.26 16.17
N GLY A 349 6.43 6.62 16.01
CA GLY A 349 6.78 5.37 16.70
C GLY A 349 7.53 4.39 15.81
N ASP A 350 8.33 3.54 16.43
CA ASP A 350 9.10 2.52 15.71
C ASP A 350 8.20 1.36 15.27
N ARG A 351 8.39 0.86 14.05
CA ARG A 351 7.73 -0.36 13.56
C ARG A 351 8.76 -1.46 13.31
N GLN A 352 8.52 -2.61 13.90
CA GLN A 352 9.34 -3.81 13.71
C GLN A 352 8.56 -4.88 12.93
N MET A 353 9.19 -5.38 11.88
CA MET A 353 8.69 -6.51 11.08
C MET A 353 9.57 -7.72 11.33
N LEU A 354 8.98 -8.87 11.63
CA LEU A 354 9.69 -10.12 11.81
C LEU A 354 9.09 -11.17 10.90
N PHE A 355 9.90 -11.72 10.00
CA PHE A 355 9.52 -12.87 9.21
C PHE A 355 10.29 -14.09 9.67
N VAL A 356 9.58 -15.19 9.83
CA VAL A 356 10.10 -16.44 10.35
C VAL A 356 9.64 -17.56 9.45
N CYS A 357 10.51 -18.52 9.15
CA CYS A 357 10.15 -19.80 8.55
C CYS A 357 10.53 -20.90 9.53
N ALA A 358 9.62 -21.85 9.73
CA ALA A 358 9.84 -22.98 10.62
C ALA A 358 9.47 -24.31 9.95
N THR A 359 10.13 -25.39 10.33
CA THR A 359 9.99 -26.74 9.73
C THR A 359 8.56 -27.29 9.68
N ARG A 360 7.73 -26.93 10.66
CA ARG A 360 6.37 -27.46 10.81
C ARG A 360 5.52 -26.53 11.67
N PHE A 361 4.20 -26.70 11.59
CA PHE A 361 3.26 -26.07 12.51
C PHE A 361 2.85 -27.05 13.63
N ASP A 362 3.07 -26.66 14.88
CA ASP A 362 2.48 -27.29 16.06
C ASP A 362 2.34 -26.24 17.20
N LYS A 363 1.66 -26.60 18.29
CA LYS A 363 1.43 -25.70 19.44
C LYS A 363 2.74 -25.18 20.09
N TYR A 364 3.83 -25.94 19.99
CA TYR A 364 5.11 -25.52 20.54
C TYR A 364 5.81 -24.52 19.62
N MET A 365 5.67 -24.68 18.30
CA MET A 365 6.14 -23.70 17.31
C MET A 365 5.36 -22.40 17.45
N GLU A 366 4.04 -22.47 17.60
CA GLU A 366 3.21 -21.28 17.82
C GLU A 366 3.63 -20.52 19.08
N ALA A 367 3.77 -21.21 20.21
CA ALA A 367 4.21 -20.60 21.47
C ALA A 367 5.64 -20.05 21.38
N GLY A 368 6.57 -20.81 20.79
CA GLY A 368 7.95 -20.40 20.58
C GLY A 368 8.07 -19.16 19.71
N PHE A 369 7.25 -19.08 18.64
CA PHE A 369 7.16 -17.91 17.78
C PHE A 369 6.61 -16.69 18.52
N GLY A 370 5.55 -16.86 19.32
CA GLY A 370 5.02 -15.80 20.19
C GLY A 370 6.10 -15.24 21.12
N ASN A 371 6.82 -16.13 21.82
CA ASN A 371 7.92 -15.76 22.72
C ASN A 371 9.06 -15.03 21.99
N PHE A 372 9.40 -15.48 20.77
CA PHE A 372 10.40 -14.82 19.94
C PHE A 372 9.99 -13.38 19.61
N VAL A 373 8.75 -13.17 19.13
CA VAL A 373 8.25 -11.84 18.78
C VAL A 373 8.19 -10.93 20.02
N MET A 374 7.68 -11.44 21.15
CA MET A 374 7.64 -10.70 22.42
C MET A 374 9.03 -10.29 22.90
N LEU A 375 10.02 -11.20 22.86
CA LEU A 375 11.39 -10.89 23.25
C LEU A 375 12.00 -9.80 22.36
N ARG A 376 11.85 -9.91 21.03
CA ARG A 376 12.42 -8.93 20.09
C ARG A 376 11.72 -7.58 20.15
N HIS A 377 10.43 -7.57 20.48
CA HIS A 377 9.68 -6.36 20.77
C HIS A 377 10.22 -5.69 22.05
N HIS A 378 10.31 -6.44 23.16
CA HIS A 378 10.87 -5.94 24.42
C HIS A 378 12.25 -5.31 24.24
N GLN A 379 13.16 -6.03 23.57
CA GLN A 379 14.53 -5.57 23.34
C GLN A 379 14.59 -4.27 22.54
N VAL A 380 13.72 -4.08 21.55
CA VAL A 380 13.65 -2.82 20.79
C VAL A 380 13.02 -1.72 21.62
N GLY A 381 11.97 -2.02 22.39
CA GLY A 381 11.34 -1.05 23.30
C GLY A 381 12.33 -0.48 24.31
N GLU A 382 13.14 -1.34 24.93
CA GLU A 382 14.20 -0.94 25.86
C GLU A 382 15.30 -0.12 25.18
N ARG A 383 15.76 -0.52 23.99
CA ARG A 383 16.82 0.18 23.26
C ARG A 383 16.39 1.56 22.76
N THR A 384 15.17 1.66 22.26
CA THR A 384 14.62 2.91 21.72
C THR A 384 14.13 3.85 22.81
N GLY A 385 13.82 3.33 24.01
CA GLY A 385 13.18 4.09 25.09
C GLY A 385 11.74 4.52 24.75
N ARG A 386 11.13 3.94 23.71
CA ARG A 386 9.79 4.31 23.21
C ARG A 386 8.80 3.13 23.17
N PRO A 387 8.70 2.30 24.23
CA PRO A 387 7.90 1.08 24.20
C PRO A 387 6.41 1.33 23.95
N ASP A 388 5.85 2.46 24.40
CA ASP A 388 4.43 2.80 24.22
C ASP A 388 4.03 3.01 22.76
N SER A 389 4.97 3.43 21.91
CA SER A 389 4.74 3.70 20.49
C SER A 389 5.24 2.57 19.57
N LEU A 390 5.87 1.53 20.14
CA LEU A 390 6.42 0.44 19.36
C LEU A 390 5.31 -0.50 18.88
N CYS A 391 5.34 -0.82 17.59
CA CYS A 391 4.51 -1.86 16.98
C CYS A 391 5.42 -2.95 16.42
N SER A 392 5.19 -4.22 16.81
CA SER A 392 5.87 -5.37 16.21
C SER A 392 4.86 -6.28 15.53
N VAL A 393 5.10 -6.58 14.25
CA VAL A 393 4.32 -7.57 13.49
C VAL A 393 5.24 -8.72 13.11
N GLY A 394 4.95 -9.89 13.66
CA GLY A 394 5.58 -11.16 13.34
C GLY A 394 4.72 -11.97 12.37
N VAL A 395 5.33 -12.46 11.31
CA VAL A 395 4.77 -13.47 10.39
C VAL A 395 5.64 -14.72 10.45
N MET A 396 5.04 -15.89 10.69
CA MET A 396 5.69 -17.18 10.57
C MET A 396 5.05 -17.99 9.45
N LEU A 397 5.88 -18.46 8.52
CA LEU A 397 5.50 -19.38 7.46
C LEU A 397 5.97 -20.80 7.81
N THR A 398 5.11 -21.79 7.63
CA THR A 398 5.43 -23.19 7.89
C THR A 398 5.04 -24.04 6.68
N PRO A 399 5.91 -24.91 6.15
CA PRO A 399 5.58 -25.77 5.02
C PRO A 399 4.30 -26.56 5.26
N ASN A 400 3.41 -26.56 4.26
CA ASN A 400 2.17 -27.32 4.32
C ASN A 400 2.25 -28.55 3.39
N TYR A 401 2.13 -29.73 3.99
CA TYR A 401 2.27 -31.02 3.29
C TYR A 401 0.93 -31.60 2.79
N SER A 402 -0.17 -30.86 2.90
CA SER A 402 -1.50 -31.29 2.41
C SER A 402 -1.66 -31.14 0.89
N GLY A 403 -0.74 -30.43 0.22
CA GLY A 403 -0.79 -30.17 -1.23
C GLY A 403 -1.80 -29.09 -1.66
N LYS A 404 -2.56 -28.50 -0.74
CA LYS A 404 -3.55 -27.45 -1.04
C LYS A 404 -2.96 -26.04 -1.12
N ARG A 405 -1.89 -25.80 -0.36
CA ARG A 405 -1.15 -24.54 -0.31
C ARG A 405 0.31 -24.82 0.03
N PRO A 406 1.25 -23.94 -0.35
CA PRO A 406 2.67 -24.16 -0.10
C PRO A 406 3.07 -24.02 1.39
N TRP A 407 2.37 -23.19 2.16
CA TRP A 407 2.64 -22.99 3.59
C TRP A 407 1.37 -22.63 4.38
N ASP A 408 1.45 -22.73 5.71
CA ASP A 408 0.54 -22.11 6.65
C ASP A 408 1.16 -20.82 7.21
N THR A 409 0.34 -19.79 7.38
CA THR A 409 0.74 -18.48 7.91
C THR A 409 0.23 -18.29 9.34
N THR A 410 1.14 -18.00 10.27
CA THR A 410 0.85 -17.63 11.66
C THR A 410 1.28 -16.20 11.90
N LEU A 411 0.44 -15.41 12.57
CA LEU A 411 0.62 -13.97 12.76
C LEU A 411 0.61 -13.64 14.25
N VAL A 412 1.51 -12.75 14.67
CA VAL A 412 1.52 -12.14 16.00
C VAL A 412 1.69 -10.63 15.83
N LYS A 413 0.85 -9.83 16.48
CA LYS A 413 1.05 -8.38 16.60
C LYS A 413 1.14 -8.00 18.07
N ILE A 414 2.09 -7.12 18.38
CA ILE A 414 2.29 -6.54 19.71
C ILE A 414 2.31 -5.03 19.54
N LEU A 415 1.59 -4.33 20.41
CA LEU A 415 1.51 -2.87 20.46
C LEU A 415 1.73 -2.41 21.90
N GLY A 416 2.54 -1.36 22.06
CA GLY A 416 2.85 -0.83 23.39
C GLY A 416 3.81 -1.73 24.17
N PRO A 417 4.03 -1.49 25.47
CA PRO A 417 5.09 -2.16 26.22
C PRO A 417 4.92 -3.68 26.30
N SER A 418 6.02 -4.41 26.14
CA SER A 418 6.04 -5.82 26.51
C SER A 418 5.87 -5.96 28.02
N HIS A 419 4.89 -6.73 28.47
CA HIS A 419 4.72 -7.06 29.89
C HIS A 419 5.62 -8.23 30.35
N LEU A 420 6.79 -8.40 29.71
CA LEU A 420 7.73 -9.45 30.09
C LEU A 420 8.44 -9.10 31.40
N THR A 421 8.52 -10.07 32.29
CA THR A 421 9.33 -10.00 33.50
C THR A 421 10.81 -10.22 33.17
N PRO A 422 11.75 -9.75 34.03
CA PRO A 422 13.17 -10.02 33.84
C PRO A 422 13.53 -11.51 33.75
N GLU A 423 12.77 -12.36 34.43
CA GLU A 423 12.92 -13.83 34.37
C GLU A 423 12.55 -14.36 32.99
N GLU A 424 11.38 -13.99 32.46
CA GLU A 424 10.94 -14.38 31.11
C GLU A 424 11.89 -13.88 30.02
N VAL A 425 12.41 -12.66 30.14
CA VAL A 425 13.44 -12.14 29.23
C VAL A 425 14.70 -13.01 29.27
N GLY A 426 15.13 -13.42 30.47
CA GLY A 426 16.27 -14.32 30.65
C GLY A 426 16.03 -15.72 30.08
N GLU A 427 14.84 -16.28 30.25
CA GLU A 427 14.48 -17.59 29.70
C GLU A 427 14.37 -17.57 28.18
N PHE A 428 13.64 -16.59 27.63
CA PHE A 428 13.49 -16.46 26.18
C PHE A 428 14.81 -16.13 25.51
N GLY A 429 15.69 -15.36 26.17
CA GLY A 429 17.04 -15.07 25.69
C GLY A 429 17.91 -16.32 25.53
N LYS A 430 17.76 -17.33 26.41
CA LYS A 430 18.45 -18.62 26.27
C LYS A 430 17.95 -19.43 25.07
N LEU A 431 16.64 -19.35 24.79
CA LEU A 431 16.02 -20.05 23.65
C LEU A 431 16.33 -19.35 22.31
N TRP A 432 16.45 -18.02 22.33
CA TRP A 432 16.61 -17.18 21.14
C TRP A 432 17.85 -16.27 21.23
N PRO A 433 19.07 -16.83 21.20
CA PRO A 433 20.28 -16.04 21.31
C PRO A 433 20.38 -15.02 20.15
N GLU A 434 20.88 -13.82 20.45
CA GLU A 434 21.32 -12.89 19.41
C GLU A 434 22.54 -13.51 18.72
N ARG A 435 22.54 -13.60 17.38
CA ARG A 435 23.69 -14.14 16.65
C ARG A 435 24.93 -13.30 17.00
N GLY A 436 25.92 -13.94 17.61
CA GLY A 436 27.12 -13.32 18.17
C GLY A 436 27.68 -14.05 19.40
N ASN A 437 26.85 -14.85 20.08
CA ASN A 437 27.26 -15.70 21.20
C ASN A 437 26.98 -17.20 20.91
N ALA A 438 27.66 -17.76 19.91
CA ALA A 438 27.80 -19.21 19.75
C ALA A 438 29.26 -19.53 19.47
#